data_AF-A0A951FC23-F1
#
_entry.id   AF-A0A951FC23-F1
#
_cell.length_a   1.000
_cell.length_b   1.000
_cell.length_c   1.000
_cell.angle_alpha   90.00
_cell.angle_beta   90.00
_cell.angle_gamma   90.00
#
_symmetry.space_group_name_H-M   'P 1'
#
loop_
_entity.id
_entity.type
_entity.pdbx_description
1 polymer ?
#
loop_
_entity_poly.entity_id
_entity_poly.type
_entity_poly.pdbx_seq_one_letter_code
_entity_poly.pdbx_strand_id
1 'polypeptide(L)'
;MISGDASDLDVDDVDIEEVLQSEPGLEDPIRLYLREIGRISLLTVTEETQLAQQVERGVLAYARLNEDSFVREERSTLQQWVQEGEAARQHLINANLRLVVSIAKKYVGRGLSFLDLIQEGNIGLMRATEKFDYTKGFKFSTYATWWIRQA
;
A
#
# COMPACT_ATOMS: atom_id res chain seq x y z
N MET A 1 25.77 4.12 -9.17
CA MET A 1 25.26 4.52 -7.86
C MET A 1 24.31 5.68 -8.10
N ILE A 2 23.00 5.43 -8.03
CA ILE A 2 21.99 6.45 -8.29
C ILE A 2 21.91 7.31 -7.03
N SER A 3 22.59 8.47 -7.07
CA SER A 3 22.29 9.59 -6.18
C SER A 3 20.93 10.14 -6.59
N GLY A 4 19.88 9.61 -5.98
CA GLY A 4 18.54 10.19 -5.98
C GLY A 4 18.30 10.70 -4.57
N ASP A 5 18.29 12.02 -4.45
CA ASP A 5 18.05 12.79 -3.24
C ASP A 5 16.81 12.27 -2.47
N ALA A 6 17.02 11.79 -1.25
CA ALA A 6 15.96 11.30 -0.36
C ALA A 6 15.17 12.44 0.31
N SER A 7 15.48 13.71 -0.01
CA SER A 7 14.81 14.88 0.57
C SER A 7 13.48 15.29 -0.10
N ASP A 8 13.10 14.64 -1.20
CA ASP A 8 11.87 14.92 -1.96
C ASP A 8 10.65 14.08 -1.53
N LEU A 9 10.72 13.37 -0.41
CA LEU A 9 9.79 12.28 -0.05
C LEU A 9 8.74 12.63 1.04
N ASP A 10 8.26 13.87 1.06
CA ASP A 10 6.98 14.22 1.69
C ASP A 10 5.82 14.11 0.67
N VAL A 11 5.84 13.07 -0.18
CA VAL A 11 4.80 12.82 -1.21
C VAL A 11 3.61 12.00 -0.68
N ASP A 12 3.62 11.71 0.62
CA ASP A 12 2.73 10.76 1.28
C ASP A 12 1.32 11.34 1.49
N ASP A 13 1.20 12.67 1.45
CA ASP A 13 -0.02 13.37 1.85
C ASP A 13 -0.50 14.29 0.73
N VAL A 14 -1.20 13.72 -0.26
CA VAL A 14 -1.98 14.55 -1.20
C VAL A 14 -3.33 14.86 -0.61
N ASP A 15 -3.67 16.15 -0.55
CA ASP A 15 -5.00 16.62 -0.21
C ASP A 15 -6.00 16.14 -1.28
N ILE A 16 -6.88 15.23 -0.88
CA ILE A 16 -7.90 14.67 -1.76
C ILE A 16 -8.85 15.75 -2.27
N GLU A 17 -9.17 16.75 -1.44
CA GLU A 17 -10.08 17.80 -1.83
C GLU A 17 -9.47 18.68 -2.94
N GLU A 18 -8.16 18.91 -2.88
CA GLU A 18 -7.42 19.59 -3.96
C GLU A 18 -7.50 18.79 -5.27
N VAL A 19 -7.33 17.46 -5.22
CA VAL A 19 -7.45 16.59 -6.40
C VAL A 19 -8.84 16.70 -7.03
N LEU A 20 -9.89 16.62 -6.20
CA LEU A 20 -11.28 16.72 -6.64
C LEU A 20 -11.62 18.08 -7.28
N GLN A 21 -10.98 19.16 -6.80
CA GLN A 21 -11.13 20.50 -7.36
C GLN A 21 -10.39 20.65 -8.69
N SER A 22 -9.18 20.08 -8.81
CA SER A 22 -8.40 20.15 -10.05
C SER A 22 -9.00 19.33 -11.20
N GLU A 23 -9.81 18.32 -10.89
CA GLU A 23 -10.39 17.38 -11.85
C GLU A 23 -11.94 17.38 -11.77
N PRO A 24 -12.61 18.48 -12.17
CA PRO A 24 -14.06 18.62 -12.03
C PRO A 24 -14.85 17.61 -12.87
N GLY A 25 -14.25 17.06 -13.94
CA GLY A 25 -14.85 16.07 -14.84
C GLY A 25 -14.79 14.62 -14.35
N LEU A 26 -14.28 14.34 -13.14
CA LEU A 26 -14.23 12.98 -12.60
C LEU A 26 -15.62 12.39 -12.39
N GLU A 27 -15.77 11.14 -12.81
CA GLU A 27 -16.97 10.34 -12.58
C GLU A 27 -17.22 10.10 -11.08
N ASP A 28 -18.50 9.98 -10.69
CA ASP A 28 -18.92 9.80 -9.31
C ASP A 28 -18.28 8.60 -8.58
N PRO A 29 -18.06 7.42 -9.21
CA PRO A 29 -17.37 6.31 -8.56
C PRO A 29 -15.93 6.66 -8.15
N ILE A 30 -15.22 7.44 -8.98
CA ILE A 30 -13.84 7.86 -8.68
C ILE A 30 -13.85 8.88 -7.54
N ARG A 31 -14.81 9.81 -7.56
CA ARG A 31 -14.99 10.78 -6.47
C ARG A 31 -15.30 10.08 -5.14
N LEU A 32 -16.12 9.03 -5.16
CA LEU A 32 -16.42 8.21 -3.98
C LEU A 32 -15.15 7.51 -3.47
N TYR A 33 -14.42 6.84 -4.36
CA TYR A 33 -13.15 6.19 -4.05
C TYR A 33 -12.15 7.16 -3.40
N LEU A 34 -11.94 8.34 -4.00
CA LEU A 34 -11.02 9.35 -3.47
C LEU A 34 -11.42 9.80 -2.06
N ARG A 35 -12.72 10.03 -1.82
CA ARG A 35 -13.24 10.37 -0.49
C ARG A 35 -13.08 9.24 0.53
N GLU A 36 -13.22 7.99 0.12
CA GLU A 36 -13.03 6.83 0.98
C GLU A 36 -11.58 6.73 1.45
N ILE A 37 -10.61 6.78 0.52
CA ILE A 37 -9.19 6.71 0.88
C ILE A 37 -8.73 7.92 1.67
N GLY A 38 -9.34 9.09 1.48
CA GLY A 38 -9.06 10.31 2.24
C GLY A 38 -9.47 10.24 3.71
N ARG A 39 -10.32 9.28 4.10
CA ARG A 39 -10.73 9.05 5.50
C ARG A 39 -9.78 8.13 6.25
N ILE A 40 -8.89 7.44 5.54
CA ILE A 40 -7.96 6.47 6.14
C ILE A 40 -6.78 7.25 6.73
N SER A 41 -6.50 7.00 8.01
CA SER A 41 -5.38 7.65 8.70
C SER A 41 -4.05 7.23 8.10
N LEU A 42 -3.13 8.18 7.98
CA LEU A 42 -1.75 7.90 7.61
C LEU A 42 -1.06 7.11 8.73
N LEU A 43 -0.17 6.21 8.34
CA LEU A 43 0.61 5.42 9.27
C LEU A 43 1.88 6.16 9.69
N THR A 44 2.25 5.98 10.94
CA THR A 44 3.58 6.28 11.44
C THR A 44 4.56 5.15 11.07
N VAL A 45 5.86 5.44 11.09
CA VAL A 45 6.91 4.44 10.83
C VAL A 45 6.80 3.22 11.75
N THR A 46 6.41 3.43 13.00
CA THR A 46 6.20 2.36 13.98
C THR A 46 5.02 1.47 13.57
N GLU A 47 3.91 2.07 13.15
CA GLU A 47 2.74 1.33 12.67
C GLU A 47 3.04 0.57 11.37
N GLU A 48 3.77 1.17 10.44
CA GLU A 48 4.26 0.50 9.22
C GLU A 48 5.08 -0.75 9.58
N THR A 49 5.99 -0.61 10.54
CA THR A 49 6.83 -1.72 11.02
C THR A 49 6.00 -2.83 11.65
N GLN A 50 5.01 -2.48 12.49
CA GLN A 50 4.13 -3.44 13.14
C GLN A 50 3.25 -4.19 12.14
N LEU A 51 2.71 -3.50 11.14
CA LEU A 51 1.92 -4.12 10.09
C LEU A 51 2.78 -5.06 9.25
N ALA A 52 3.98 -4.64 8.86
CA ALA A 52 4.91 -5.48 8.10
C ALA A 52 5.28 -6.78 8.85
N GLN A 53 5.50 -6.71 10.17
CA GLN A 53 5.74 -7.89 11.00
C GLN A 53 4.54 -8.83 11.06
N GLN A 54 3.32 -8.30 11.14
CA GLN A 54 2.09 -9.10 11.12
C GLN A 54 1.90 -9.79 9.77
N VAL A 55 2.18 -9.09 8.66
CA VAL A 55 2.16 -9.67 7.31
C VAL A 55 3.15 -10.84 7.22
N GLU A 56 4.41 -10.63 7.61
CA GLU A 56 5.44 -11.68 7.58
C GLU A 56 5.02 -12.89 8.43
N ARG A 57 4.52 -12.65 9.65
CA ARG A 57 4.01 -13.72 10.53
C ARG A 57 2.87 -14.51 9.87
N GLY A 58 1.93 -13.83 9.22
CA GLY A 58 0.83 -14.48 8.51
C GLY A 58 1.30 -15.34 7.33
N VAL A 59 2.28 -14.86 6.57
CA VAL A 59 2.89 -15.63 5.46
C VAL A 59 3.58 -16.88 5.97
N LEU A 60 4.38 -16.77 7.04
CA LEU A 60 5.04 -17.92 7.67
C LEU A 60 4.01 -18.92 8.23
N ALA A 61 2.93 -18.43 8.84
CA ALA A 61 1.85 -19.28 9.33
C ALA A 61 1.12 -20.03 8.20
N TYR A 62 0.89 -19.35 7.07
CA TYR A 62 0.29 -19.96 5.89
C TYR A 62 1.19 -21.04 5.27
N ALA A 63 2.49 -20.76 5.14
CA ALA A 63 3.46 -21.75 4.64
C ALA A 63 3.47 -23.00 5.54
N ARG A 64 3.54 -22.79 6.86
CA ARG A 64 3.49 -23.86 7.85
C ARG A 64 2.23 -24.70 7.71
N LEU A 65 1.03 -24.09 7.61
CA LEU A 65 -0.25 -24.80 7.41
C LEU A 65 -0.29 -25.74 6.20
N ASN A 66 0.51 -25.48 5.17
CA ASN A 66 0.55 -26.29 3.95
C ASN A 66 1.53 -27.47 4.02
N GLU A 67 2.49 -27.45 4.95
CA GLU A 67 3.59 -28.41 5.01
C GLU A 67 3.36 -29.54 6.02
N ASP A 68 2.80 -29.28 7.21
CA ASP A 68 2.67 -30.30 8.25
C ASP A 68 1.23 -30.80 8.52
N SER A 69 1.15 -31.98 9.11
CA SER A 69 -0.07 -32.53 9.70
C SER A 69 -0.23 -32.03 11.15
N PHE A 70 -0.90 -30.89 11.34
CA PHE A 70 -1.10 -30.27 12.65
C PHE A 70 -2.23 -30.88 13.49
N VAL A 71 -2.09 -30.81 14.82
CA VAL A 71 -3.19 -31.01 15.77
C VAL A 71 -4.17 -29.82 15.68
N ARG A 72 -5.46 -30.03 15.99
CA ARG A 72 -6.52 -29.01 15.82
C ARG A 72 -6.19 -27.65 16.47
N GLU A 73 -5.55 -27.65 17.64
CA GLU A 73 -5.23 -26.42 18.38
C GLU A 73 -4.13 -25.59 17.70
N GLU A 74 -3.03 -26.23 17.26
CA GLU A 74 -1.96 -25.56 16.51
C GLU A 74 -2.46 -25.01 15.17
N ARG A 75 -3.34 -25.77 14.50
CA ARG A 75 -4.00 -25.31 13.27
C ARG A 75 -4.84 -24.05 13.49
N SER A 76 -5.58 -23.97 14.59
CA SER A 76 -6.42 -22.81 14.92
C SER A 76 -5.57 -21.54 15.11
N THR A 77 -4.47 -21.65 15.84
CA THR A 77 -3.55 -20.52 16.06
C THR A 77 -2.91 -20.04 14.76
N LEU A 78 -2.46 -20.97 13.91
CA LEU A 78 -1.89 -20.60 12.61
C LEU A 78 -2.92 -19.92 11.71
N GLN A 79 -4.16 -20.42 11.68
CA GLN A 79 -5.24 -19.79 10.92
C GLN A 79 -5.52 -18.36 11.40
N GLN A 80 -5.48 -18.12 12.70
CA GLN A 80 -5.61 -16.78 13.25
C GLN A 80 -4.48 -15.86 12.76
N TRP A 81 -3.23 -16.31 12.79
CA TRP A 81 -2.10 -15.50 12.31
C TRP A 81 -2.18 -15.21 10.80
N VAL A 82 -2.68 -16.15 10.00
CA VAL A 82 -2.94 -15.89 8.56
C VAL A 82 -3.96 -14.77 8.39
N GLN A 83 -5.07 -14.81 9.14
CA GLN A 83 -6.11 -13.78 9.06
C GLN A 83 -5.58 -12.41 9.52
N GLU A 84 -4.83 -12.37 10.62
CA GLU A 84 -4.19 -11.15 11.11
C GLU A 84 -3.19 -10.58 10.10
N GLY A 85 -2.39 -11.43 9.46
CA GLY A 85 -1.44 -11.02 8.43
C GLY A 85 -2.12 -10.44 7.19
N GLU A 86 -3.21 -11.04 6.72
CA GLU A 86 -3.96 -10.50 5.57
C GLU A 86 -4.66 -9.18 5.92
N ALA A 87 -5.22 -9.07 7.13
CA ALA A 87 -5.79 -7.82 7.62
C ALA A 87 -4.72 -6.70 7.71
N ALA A 88 -3.53 -7.03 8.21
CA ALA A 88 -2.41 -6.10 8.26
C ALA A 88 -1.94 -5.68 6.87
N ARG A 89 -1.90 -6.63 5.91
CA ARG A 89 -1.57 -6.36 4.51
C ARG A 89 -2.53 -5.36 3.90
N GLN A 90 -3.84 -5.60 4.07
CA GLN A 90 -4.89 -4.73 3.56
C GLN A 90 -4.83 -3.35 4.20
N HIS A 91 -4.54 -3.27 5.51
CA HIS A 91 -4.39 -2.00 6.20
C HIS A 91 -3.20 -1.20 5.66
N LEU A 92 -2.03 -1.84 5.49
CA LEU A 92 -0.85 -1.20 4.95
C LEU A 92 -1.07 -0.67 3.53
N ILE A 93 -1.74 -1.44 2.66
CA ILE A 93 -2.12 -0.99 1.31
C ILE A 93 -3.07 0.21 1.40
N ASN A 94 -4.15 0.09 2.16
CA ASN A 94 -5.20 1.10 2.24
C ASN A 94 -4.70 2.46 2.73
N ALA A 95 -3.82 2.45 3.73
CA ALA A 95 -3.23 3.68 4.26
C ALA A 95 -2.30 4.39 3.25
N ASN A 96 -1.87 3.68 2.20
CA ASN A 96 -0.94 4.19 1.18
C ASN A 96 -1.61 4.45 -0.18
N LEU A 97 -2.94 4.30 -0.31
CA LEU A 97 -3.63 4.58 -1.58
C LEU A 97 -3.51 6.05 -2.01
N ARG A 98 -3.36 6.98 -1.06
CA ARG A 98 -3.16 8.41 -1.34
C ARG A 98 -1.83 8.68 -2.06
N LEU A 99 -0.79 7.90 -1.77
CA LEU A 99 0.50 7.95 -2.46
C LEU A 99 0.36 7.51 -3.93
N VAL A 100 -0.46 6.51 -4.22
CA VAL A 100 -0.72 6.09 -5.60
C VAL A 100 -1.38 7.22 -6.39
N VAL A 101 -2.40 7.85 -5.81
CA VAL A 101 -3.09 8.99 -6.44
C VAL A 101 -2.13 10.17 -6.65
N SER A 102 -1.26 10.46 -5.67
CA SER A 102 -0.27 11.55 -5.76
C SER A 102 0.73 11.34 -6.90
N ILE A 103 1.16 10.10 -7.11
CA ILE A 103 2.08 9.74 -8.20
C ILE A 103 1.32 9.75 -9.53
N ALA A 104 0.15 9.11 -9.62
CA ALA A 104 -0.67 9.03 -10.83
C ALA A 104 -1.05 10.41 -11.40
N LYS A 105 -1.37 11.39 -10.54
CA LYS A 105 -1.71 12.77 -10.94
C LYS A 105 -0.63 13.40 -11.83
N LYS A 106 0.64 13.07 -11.61
CA LYS A 106 1.79 13.61 -12.39
C LYS A 106 1.86 13.08 -13.84
N TYR A 107 1.12 12.02 -14.15
CA TYR A 107 1.11 11.36 -15.46
C TYR A 107 -0.20 11.54 -16.23
N VAL A 108 -1.18 12.24 -15.66
CA VAL A 108 -2.43 12.60 -16.34
C VAL A 108 -2.14 13.40 -17.62
N GLY A 109 -2.94 13.18 -18.66
CA GLY A 109 -2.79 13.85 -19.96
C GLY A 109 -1.74 13.25 -20.88
N ARG A 110 -1.15 12.10 -20.53
CA ARG A 110 -0.14 11.40 -21.35
C ARG A 110 -0.68 10.19 -22.14
N GLY A 111 -2.00 10.13 -22.32
CA GLY A 111 -2.66 9.14 -23.18
C GLY A 111 -3.41 8.01 -22.45
N LEU A 112 -3.17 7.80 -21.15
CA LEU A 112 -3.97 6.91 -20.30
C LEU A 112 -4.98 7.72 -19.47
N SER A 113 -6.10 7.08 -19.11
CA SER A 113 -7.06 7.70 -18.19
C SER A 113 -6.47 7.76 -16.78
N PHE A 114 -6.97 8.67 -15.95
CA PHE A 114 -6.52 8.77 -14.57
C PHE A 114 -6.81 7.49 -13.75
N LEU A 115 -7.93 6.83 -14.05
CA LEU A 115 -8.29 5.56 -13.44
C LEU A 115 -7.27 4.48 -13.79
N ASP A 116 -6.88 4.36 -15.06
CA ASP A 116 -5.87 3.37 -15.48
C ASP A 116 -4.54 3.59 -14.75
N LEU A 117 -4.10 4.84 -14.61
CA LEU A 117 -2.89 5.19 -13.87
C LEU A 117 -2.98 4.81 -12.38
N ILE A 118 -4.14 5.03 -11.74
CA ILE A 118 -4.39 4.61 -10.36
C ILE A 118 -4.36 3.08 -10.25
N GLN A 119 -4.99 2.37 -11.18
CA GLN A 119 -5.04 0.91 -11.15
C GLN A 119 -3.65 0.28 -11.30
N GLU A 120 -2.85 0.75 -12.25
CA GLU A 120 -1.46 0.29 -12.41
C GLU A 120 -0.62 0.65 -11.17
N GLY A 121 -0.76 1.88 -10.66
CA GLY A 121 -0.08 2.28 -9.44
C GLY A 121 -0.46 1.43 -8.22
N ASN A 122 -1.73 1.03 -8.10
CA ASN A 122 -2.21 0.13 -7.04
C ASN A 122 -1.58 -1.27 -7.16
N ILE A 123 -1.36 -1.77 -8.39
CA ILE A 123 -0.62 -3.01 -8.62
C ILE A 123 0.84 -2.87 -8.16
N GLY A 124 1.47 -1.74 -8.48
CA GLY A 124 2.81 -1.40 -7.98
C GLY A 124 2.87 -1.37 -6.45
N LEU A 125 1.89 -0.73 -5.80
CA LEU A 125 1.77 -0.66 -4.35
C LEU A 125 1.62 -2.05 -3.71
N MET A 126 0.77 -2.93 -4.26
CA MET A 126 0.62 -4.29 -3.76
C MET A 126 1.94 -5.07 -3.80
N ARG A 127 2.69 -4.95 -4.91
CA ARG A 127 4.03 -5.56 -5.04
C ARG A 127 5.03 -4.98 -4.04
N ALA A 128 4.95 -3.68 -3.75
CA ALA A 128 5.77 -3.05 -2.73
C ALA A 128 5.47 -3.63 -1.34
N THR A 129 4.19 -3.80 -0.99
CA THR A 129 3.77 -4.41 0.27
C THR A 129 4.32 -5.82 0.45
N GLU A 130 4.33 -6.63 -0.61
CA GLU A 130 4.86 -8.01 -0.57
C GLU A 130 6.38 -8.08 -0.37
N LYS A 131 7.11 -7.04 -0.78
CA LYS A 131 8.58 -7.03 -0.82
C LYS A 131 9.22 -6.06 0.17
N PHE A 132 8.40 -5.37 0.95
CA PHE A 132 8.87 -4.37 1.89
C PHE A 132 9.67 -5.04 3.01
N ASP A 133 10.85 -4.48 3.27
CA ASP A 133 11.75 -4.93 4.31
C ASP A 133 11.82 -3.86 5.40
N TYR A 134 11.04 -4.08 6.47
CA TYR A 134 10.95 -3.16 7.60
C TYR A 134 12.26 -3.10 8.41
N THR A 135 13.16 -4.07 8.27
CA THR A 135 14.42 -4.11 9.04
C THR A 135 15.44 -3.07 8.58
N LYS A 136 15.25 -2.52 7.37
CA LYS A 136 16.14 -1.50 6.80
C LYS A 136 15.94 -0.10 7.37
N GLY A 137 14.87 0.12 8.14
CA GLY A 137 14.63 1.40 8.83
C GLY A 137 14.24 2.56 7.90
N PHE A 138 13.84 2.29 6.66
CA PHE A 138 13.26 3.29 5.76
C PHE A 138 11.74 3.28 5.83
N LYS A 139 11.10 4.44 5.63
CA LYS A 139 9.65 4.55 5.49
C LYS A 139 9.14 3.66 4.35
N PHE A 140 7.94 3.11 4.51
CA PHE A 140 7.32 2.30 3.46
C PHE A 140 7.13 3.09 2.15
N SER A 141 6.71 4.35 2.25
CA SER A 141 6.47 5.23 1.10
C SER A 141 7.70 5.43 0.20
N THR A 142 8.89 5.57 0.78
CA THR A 142 10.16 5.64 0.06
C THR A 142 10.35 4.43 -0.85
N TYR A 143 10.08 3.23 -0.33
CA TYR A 143 10.20 1.99 -1.08
C TYR A 143 9.08 1.83 -2.12
N ALA A 144 7.84 2.10 -1.70
CA ALA A 144 6.66 1.95 -2.54
C ALA A 144 6.67 2.86 -3.77
N THR A 145 7.22 4.07 -3.64
CA THR A 145 7.33 5.03 -4.76
C THR A 145 8.03 4.44 -5.97
N TRP A 146 9.06 3.60 -5.78
CA TRP A 146 9.75 2.96 -6.90
C TRP A 146 8.85 1.97 -7.64
N TRP A 147 8.13 1.13 -6.89
CA TRP A 147 7.21 0.14 -7.46
C TRP A 147 6.00 0.77 -8.15
N ILE A 148 5.44 1.83 -7.58
CA ILE A 148 4.28 2.55 -8.14
C ILE A 148 4.66 3.20 -9.48
N ARG A 149 5.86 3.76 -9.61
CA ARG A 149 6.33 4.40 -10.86
C ARG A 149 6.73 3.41 -11.95
N GLN A 150 7.10 2.19 -11.55
CA GLN A 150 7.60 1.14 -12.44
C GLN A 150 6.46 0.28 -13.03
N ALA A 151 5.28 0.29 -12.40
CA ALA A 151 4.12 -0.48 -12.80
C ALA A 151 3.63 -0.10 -14.20
#